data_AF-F0Q0E7-F1
#
_entry.id   AF-F0Q0E7-F1
#
_cell.length_a   1.000
_cell.length_b   1.000
_cell.length_c   1.000
_cell.angle_alpha   90.00
_cell.angle_beta   90.00
_cell.angle_gamma   90.00
#
_symmetry.space_group_name_H-M   'P 1'
#
loop_
_entity.id
_entity.type
_entity.pdbx_description
1 polymer ?
#
loop_
_entity_poly.entity_id
_entity_poly.type
_entity_poly.pdbx_seq_one_letter_code
_entity_poly.pdbx_strand_id
1 'polypeptide(L)'
;MKYRVIKPHRSEYPEPICLLKDEEVRIGERYEGPEGWDEWYFCATAVHPGGWVPGQVIEQLERGCGKLLEDYSARELDVDEGEVLTGSRMLNGWLWCESSNSSSPGWVPLANLELLDGDASGDDAELPMRLLVDLFAAHGLQGPVHRGWLLPGERLPCVTAVWTRRDSRMGILSIHVHFLEGPDLVEAFTGLGETDGEGIRNGFAAFIEGGLHAVLGAIWERAGPHPWPQQWRIGKQDCEVFAGPWQARGGRLHACGLDAAIRAAIEVQPLESDLHWFRFFVAHFNGQTTLEALKDNQPWPEGLSVLQSRKWEFPQGYGSLRRFMAVRQRG
;
A
#
# COMPACT_ATOMS: atom_id res chain seq x y z
N MET A 1 -7.24 9.08 10.02
CA MET A 1 -6.00 8.95 10.82
C MET A 1 -6.26 9.51 12.21
N LYS A 2 -5.54 9.08 13.25
CA LYS A 2 -5.71 9.65 14.60
C LYS A 2 -4.71 10.76 14.86
N TYR A 3 -5.10 11.76 15.63
CA TYR A 3 -4.25 12.89 16.00
C TYR A 3 -4.41 13.19 17.48
N ARG A 4 -3.33 13.60 18.14
CA ARG A 4 -3.34 14.12 19.50
C ARG A 4 -3.31 15.64 19.43
N VAL A 5 -4.17 16.28 20.21
CA VAL A 5 -4.12 17.72 20.41
C VAL A 5 -2.93 18.04 21.31
N ILE A 6 -1.96 18.77 20.78
CA ILE A 6 -0.76 19.22 21.50
C ILE A 6 -0.86 20.67 21.96
N LYS A 7 -1.87 21.39 21.49
CA LYS A 7 -2.20 22.75 21.90
C LYS A 7 -3.71 22.97 21.81
N PRO A 8 -4.37 23.53 22.83
CA PRO A 8 -5.81 23.74 22.78
C PRO A 8 -6.20 24.71 21.66
N HIS A 9 -7.40 24.51 21.11
CA HIS A 9 -8.00 25.40 20.12
C HIS A 9 -9.44 25.70 20.55
N ARG A 10 -9.87 26.94 20.29
CA ARG A 10 -11.23 27.42 20.53
C ARG A 10 -11.69 28.16 19.30
N SER A 11 -12.89 27.85 18.85
CA SER A 11 -13.51 28.49 17.70
C SER A 11 -13.65 29.99 17.96
N GLU A 12 -13.17 30.80 17.03
CA GLU A 12 -13.44 32.24 17.02
C GLU A 12 -14.78 32.57 16.32
N TYR A 13 -15.41 31.57 15.71
CA TYR A 13 -16.63 31.69 14.90
C TYR A 13 -17.76 30.79 15.45
N PRO A 14 -18.53 31.25 16.45
CA PRO A 14 -19.60 30.47 17.07
C PRO A 14 -20.78 30.18 16.11
N GLU A 15 -20.96 31.03 15.09
CA GLU A 15 -21.89 30.86 13.99
C GLU A 15 -21.08 30.68 12.70
N PRO A 16 -20.64 29.46 12.38
CA PRO A 16 -19.81 29.22 11.20
C PRO A 16 -20.65 29.30 9.93
N ILE A 17 -20.04 29.82 8.86
CA ILE A 17 -20.66 29.79 7.54
C ILE A 17 -20.75 28.33 7.06
N CYS A 18 -21.93 27.93 6.59
CA CYS A 18 -22.21 26.64 5.99
C CYS A 18 -22.82 26.89 4.61
N LEU A 19 -22.20 26.31 3.59
CA LEU A 19 -22.49 26.58 2.19
C LEU A 19 -22.76 25.28 1.46
N LEU A 20 -23.72 25.29 0.55
CA LEU A 20 -23.99 24.15 -0.31
C LEU A 20 -23.23 24.26 -1.62
N LYS A 21 -22.98 23.12 -2.25
CA LYS A 21 -22.51 23.08 -3.63
C LYS A 21 -23.40 23.96 -4.53
N ASP A 22 -22.76 24.65 -5.47
CA ASP A 22 -23.34 25.58 -6.41
C ASP A 22 -23.89 26.88 -5.79
N GLU A 23 -23.76 27.07 -4.47
CA GLU A 23 -24.08 28.34 -3.81
C GLU A 23 -23.06 29.43 -4.17
N GLU A 24 -23.55 30.66 -4.34
CA GLU A 24 -22.71 31.82 -4.67
C GLU A 24 -22.26 32.56 -3.40
N VAL A 25 -20.99 32.96 -3.38
CA VAL A 25 -20.37 33.74 -2.32
C VAL A 25 -19.69 34.98 -2.88
N ARG A 26 -19.64 36.03 -2.05
CA ARG A 26 -18.74 37.17 -2.28
C ARG A 26 -17.37 36.81 -1.70
N ILE A 27 -16.35 36.81 -2.55
CA ILE A 27 -14.96 36.58 -2.15
C ILE A 27 -14.38 37.90 -1.65
N GLY A 28 -13.93 37.92 -0.39
CA GLY A 28 -13.28 39.05 0.25
C GLY A 28 -11.77 38.94 0.23
N GLU A 29 -11.16 39.25 1.37
CA GLU A 29 -9.71 39.22 1.52
C GLU A 29 -9.17 37.79 1.49
N ARG A 30 -7.96 37.64 0.94
CA ARG A 30 -7.16 36.43 1.06
C ARG A 30 -6.39 36.51 2.37
N TYR A 31 -6.28 35.41 3.10
CA TYR A 31 -5.51 35.35 4.33
C TYR A 31 -4.04 35.68 4.06
N GLU A 32 -3.46 36.54 4.90
CA GLU A 32 -2.05 36.94 4.86
C GLU A 32 -1.49 36.91 6.28
N GLY A 33 -0.86 35.79 6.65
CA GLY A 33 -0.27 35.59 7.98
C GLY A 33 0.93 34.63 7.95
N PRO A 34 1.82 34.68 8.95
CA PRO A 34 2.98 33.79 9.07
C PRO A 34 2.66 32.31 9.31
N GLU A 35 1.40 31.97 9.57
CA GLU A 35 0.92 30.64 9.94
C GLU A 35 0.89 29.64 8.78
N GLY A 36 1.13 30.09 7.55
CA GLY A 36 1.12 29.23 6.36
C GLY A 36 -0.28 28.78 5.93
N TRP A 37 -1.32 29.51 6.32
CA TRP A 37 -2.70 29.32 5.87
C TRP A 37 -2.93 30.02 4.53
N ASP A 38 -2.07 29.73 3.56
CA ASP A 38 -2.22 30.25 2.20
C ASP A 38 -3.53 29.73 1.56
N GLU A 39 -4.05 30.47 0.58
CA GLU A 39 -5.27 30.10 -0.17
C GLU A 39 -6.56 30.01 0.66
N TRP A 40 -6.62 30.68 1.82
CA TRP A 40 -7.88 30.95 2.50
C TRP A 40 -8.46 32.29 2.06
N TYR A 41 -9.77 32.33 1.81
CA TYR A 41 -10.49 33.54 1.43
C TYR A 41 -11.65 33.79 2.39
N PHE A 42 -11.82 35.04 2.82
CA PHE A 42 -12.95 35.41 3.65
C PHE A 42 -14.19 35.59 2.77
N CYS A 43 -15.11 34.62 2.81
CA CYS A 43 -16.30 34.62 1.99
C CYS A 43 -17.53 35.00 2.80
N ALA A 44 -18.46 35.72 2.18
CA ALA A 44 -19.75 36.08 2.78
C ALA A 44 -20.89 35.80 1.80
N THR A 45 -22.09 35.57 2.34
CA THR A 45 -23.33 35.46 1.55
C THR A 45 -24.22 36.66 1.83
N ALA A 46 -25.38 36.73 1.17
CA ALA A 46 -26.38 37.76 1.47
C ALA A 46 -26.96 37.65 2.90
N VAL A 47 -26.84 36.47 3.53
CA VAL A 47 -27.50 36.14 4.80
C VAL A 47 -26.52 35.80 5.93
N HIS A 48 -25.23 35.62 5.63
CA HIS A 48 -24.20 35.31 6.61
C HIS A 48 -23.03 36.31 6.54
N PRO A 49 -22.58 36.87 7.67
CA PRO A 49 -21.58 37.96 7.69
C PRO A 49 -20.21 37.53 7.15
N GLY A 50 -19.88 36.25 7.25
CA GLY A 50 -18.78 35.62 6.53
C GLY A 50 -18.02 34.59 7.34
N GLY A 51 -17.08 33.92 6.68
CA GLY A 51 -16.17 32.94 7.28
C GLY A 51 -15.09 32.53 6.27
N TRP A 52 -14.04 31.89 6.76
CA TRP A 52 -12.93 31.45 5.93
C TRP A 52 -13.31 30.21 5.11
N VAL A 53 -13.06 30.29 3.81
CA VAL A 53 -13.33 29.23 2.83
C VAL A 53 -12.04 29.00 2.02
N PRO A 54 -11.62 27.74 1.82
CA PRO A 54 -10.39 27.45 1.08
C PRO A 54 -10.61 27.64 -0.43
N GLY A 55 -9.63 28.22 -1.13
CA GLY A 55 -9.72 28.49 -2.57
C GLY A 55 -10.03 27.24 -3.39
N GLN A 56 -9.60 26.05 -2.93
CA GLN A 56 -9.86 24.76 -3.58
C GLN A 56 -11.34 24.40 -3.68
N VAL A 57 -12.22 24.97 -2.85
CA VAL A 57 -13.66 24.70 -2.89
C VAL A 57 -14.45 25.79 -3.61
N ILE A 58 -13.76 26.81 -4.15
CA ILE A 58 -14.38 27.96 -4.82
C ILE A 58 -13.99 27.99 -6.30
N GLU A 59 -14.99 27.99 -7.17
CA GLU A 59 -14.83 28.46 -8.55
C GLU A 59 -14.88 29.99 -8.55
N GLN A 60 -13.79 30.67 -8.91
CA GLN A 60 -13.79 32.14 -9.01
C GLN A 60 -14.59 32.59 -10.24
N LEU A 61 -15.50 33.53 -10.02
CA LEU A 61 -16.31 34.19 -11.04
C LEU A 61 -15.87 35.65 -11.21
N GLU A 62 -16.49 36.36 -12.16
CA GLU A 62 -16.21 37.77 -12.36
C GLU A 62 -16.58 38.63 -11.13
N ARG A 63 -15.93 39.79 -11.00
CA ARG A 63 -16.27 40.85 -10.02
C ARG A 63 -16.15 40.45 -8.54
N GLY A 64 -15.29 39.49 -8.22
CA GLY A 64 -15.04 39.08 -6.83
C GLY A 64 -16.14 38.19 -6.25
N CYS A 65 -16.90 37.52 -7.11
CA CYS A 65 -17.81 36.45 -6.72
C CYS A 65 -17.15 35.08 -6.89
N GLY A 66 -17.69 34.08 -6.20
CA GLY A 66 -17.31 32.69 -6.37
C GLY A 66 -18.52 31.78 -6.24
N LYS A 67 -18.39 30.56 -6.75
CA LYS A 67 -19.40 29.51 -6.60
C LYS A 67 -18.77 28.28 -5.95
N LEU A 68 -19.47 27.67 -5.01
CA LEU A 68 -18.94 26.52 -4.27
C LEU A 68 -18.95 25.26 -5.15
N LEU A 69 -17.82 24.57 -5.19
CA LEU A 69 -17.66 23.33 -5.96
C LEU A 69 -18.25 22.11 -5.24
N GLU A 70 -18.47 22.23 -3.93
CA GLU A 70 -18.97 21.21 -3.02
C GLU A 70 -19.53 21.85 -1.74
N ASP A 71 -20.27 21.06 -0.95
CA ASP A 71 -20.74 21.49 0.38
C ASP A 71 -19.55 21.78 1.29
N TYR A 72 -19.61 22.88 2.03
CA TYR A 72 -18.52 23.34 2.89
C TYR A 72 -19.04 23.94 4.19
N SER A 73 -18.32 23.70 5.29
CA SER A 73 -18.57 24.35 6.58
C SER A 73 -17.26 24.91 7.14
N ALA A 74 -17.28 26.16 7.55
CA ALA A 74 -16.17 26.81 8.28
C ALA A 74 -16.19 26.50 9.78
N ARG A 75 -16.94 25.47 10.21
CA ARG A 75 -17.03 25.10 11.62
C ARG A 75 -15.67 24.67 12.15
N GLU A 76 -15.23 25.29 13.23
CA GLU A 76 -14.06 24.91 14.00
C GLU A 76 -14.47 24.05 15.22
N LEU A 77 -13.55 23.23 15.72
CA LEU A 77 -13.75 22.42 16.92
C LEU A 77 -13.03 23.00 18.13
N ASP A 78 -13.76 23.14 19.23
CA ASP A 78 -13.16 23.36 20.54
C ASP A 78 -12.50 22.07 21.01
N VAL A 79 -11.19 22.11 21.27
CA VAL A 79 -10.42 20.95 21.71
C VAL A 79 -9.39 21.31 22.78
N ASP A 80 -9.21 20.42 23.75
CA ASP A 80 -8.24 20.50 24.83
C ASP A 80 -6.99 19.68 24.53
N GLU A 81 -5.86 20.11 25.10
CA GLU A 81 -4.60 19.37 25.00
C GLU A 81 -4.75 17.95 25.57
N GLY A 82 -4.21 16.98 24.83
CA GLY A 82 -4.31 15.56 25.13
C GLY A 82 -5.53 14.85 24.51
N GLU A 83 -6.52 15.57 23.97
CA GLU A 83 -7.63 14.95 23.25
C GLU A 83 -7.14 14.19 22.01
N VAL A 84 -7.86 13.11 21.68
CA VAL A 84 -7.57 12.29 20.50
C VAL A 84 -8.69 12.47 19.48
N LEU A 85 -8.31 12.93 18.30
CA LEU A 85 -9.22 13.23 17.19
C LEU A 85 -9.05 12.24 16.05
N THR A 86 -10.11 12.02 15.29
CA THR A 86 -10.03 11.32 14.00
C THR A 86 -10.08 12.33 12.87
N GLY A 87 -8.97 12.47 12.13
CA GLY A 87 -8.87 13.36 10.98
C GLY A 87 -9.21 12.66 9.67
N SER A 88 -9.96 13.35 8.80
CA SER A 88 -10.43 12.84 7.50
C SER A 88 -9.98 13.67 6.30
N ARG A 89 -9.83 14.99 6.44
CA ARG A 89 -9.49 15.89 5.33
C ARG A 89 -8.59 17.03 5.78
N MET A 90 -7.53 17.31 5.02
CA MET A 90 -6.57 18.38 5.30
C MET A 90 -6.61 19.44 4.22
N LEU A 91 -6.70 20.73 4.60
CA LEU A 91 -6.67 21.88 3.68
C LEU A 91 -5.88 23.02 4.32
N ASN A 92 -4.88 23.55 3.61
CA ASN A 92 -4.23 24.83 3.90
C ASN A 92 -3.87 25.05 5.38
N GLY A 93 -3.25 24.05 6.01
CA GLY A 93 -2.84 24.14 7.42
C GLY A 93 -3.89 23.70 8.45
N TRP A 94 -5.06 23.21 8.03
CA TRP A 94 -6.16 22.78 8.89
C TRP A 94 -6.60 21.34 8.60
N LEU A 95 -7.12 20.66 9.62
CA LEU A 95 -7.60 19.28 9.54
C LEU A 95 -9.06 19.19 10.00
N TRP A 96 -9.93 18.63 9.17
CA TRP A 96 -11.31 18.31 9.51
C TRP A 96 -11.32 17.07 10.40
N CYS A 97 -11.83 17.24 11.62
CA CYS A 97 -11.72 16.28 12.70
C CYS A 97 -13.10 15.88 13.26
N GLU A 98 -13.18 14.65 13.75
CA GLU A 98 -14.23 14.16 14.63
C GLU A 98 -13.66 13.90 16.03
N SER A 99 -14.35 14.37 17.08
CA SER A 99 -14.03 14.10 18.49
C SER A 99 -15.13 13.24 19.10
N SER A 100 -14.78 12.33 20.01
CA SER A 100 -15.79 11.60 20.80
C SER A 100 -16.56 12.50 21.77
N ASN A 101 -16.03 13.69 22.07
CA ASN A 101 -16.61 14.65 23.01
C ASN A 101 -17.52 15.67 22.32
N SER A 102 -17.48 15.78 20.99
CA SER A 102 -18.32 16.67 20.19
C SER A 102 -19.30 15.85 19.34
N SER A 103 -20.55 16.30 19.26
CA SER A 103 -21.57 15.66 18.42
C SER A 103 -21.44 15.97 16.93
N SER A 104 -20.57 16.91 16.54
CA SER A 104 -20.40 17.32 15.14
C SER A 104 -18.94 17.62 14.83
N PRO A 105 -18.44 17.28 13.62
CA PRO A 105 -17.07 17.52 13.20
C PRO A 105 -16.77 18.99 12.95
N GLY A 106 -15.49 19.33 12.85
CA GLY A 106 -15.01 20.68 12.53
C GLY A 106 -13.50 20.74 12.30
N TRP A 107 -13.01 21.89 11.85
CA TRP A 107 -11.61 22.17 11.59
C TRP A 107 -10.82 22.39 12.88
N VAL A 108 -9.57 21.90 12.90
CA VAL A 108 -8.56 22.21 13.92
C VAL A 108 -7.24 22.52 13.21
N PRO A 109 -6.45 23.52 13.64
CA PRO A 109 -5.17 23.83 13.01
C PRO A 109 -4.21 22.63 13.11
N LEU A 110 -3.52 22.30 12.02
CA LEU A 110 -2.51 21.24 12.04
C LEU A 110 -1.38 21.54 13.03
N ALA A 111 -1.03 22.80 13.22
CA ALA A 111 -0.02 23.22 14.19
C ALA A 111 -0.41 22.90 15.65
N ASN A 112 -1.70 22.62 15.91
CA ASN A 112 -2.21 22.21 17.20
C ASN A 112 -2.29 20.70 17.35
N LEU A 113 -1.92 19.94 16.33
CA LEU A 113 -2.08 18.50 16.24
C LEU A 113 -0.75 17.81 15.99
N GLU A 114 -0.59 16.67 16.65
CA GLU A 114 0.44 15.70 16.34
C GLU A 114 -0.24 14.46 15.77
N LEU A 115 0.23 13.97 14.62
CA LEU A 115 -0.25 12.72 14.06
C LEU A 115 0.03 11.61 15.06
N LEU A 116 -1.02 10.95 15.52
CA LEU A 116 -0.89 9.66 16.17
C LEU A 116 -0.82 8.66 15.03
N ASP A 117 0.40 8.40 14.57
CA ASP A 117 0.70 7.21 13.79
C ASP A 117 0.05 6.05 14.54
N GLY A 118 -0.95 5.44 13.92
CA GLY A 118 -1.86 4.55 14.63
C GLY A 118 -1.08 3.37 15.18
N ASP A 119 -0.76 3.41 16.48
CA ASP A 119 -0.14 2.34 17.27
C ASP A 119 0.84 1.42 16.52
N ALA A 120 1.64 1.98 15.62
CA ALA A 120 2.93 1.42 15.26
C ALA A 120 3.89 2.10 16.21
N SER A 121 4.38 1.36 17.21
CA SER A 121 5.54 1.81 17.97
C SER A 121 6.61 2.30 16.98
N GLY A 122 7.44 3.29 17.32
CA GLY A 122 8.49 3.77 16.39
C GLY A 122 9.41 2.65 15.87
N ASP A 123 9.43 1.50 16.56
CA ASP A 123 10.06 0.26 16.12
C ASP A 123 9.33 -0.48 14.97
N ASP A 124 8.01 -0.40 14.89
CA ASP A 124 7.15 -1.13 13.94
C ASP A 124 7.02 -0.44 12.58
N ALA A 125 7.01 0.90 12.53
CA ALA A 125 7.03 1.64 11.26
C ALA A 125 8.30 1.36 10.45
N GLU A 126 9.44 1.16 11.13
CA GLU A 126 10.71 0.79 10.53
C GLU A 126 10.94 -0.74 10.48
N LEU A 127 10.12 -1.52 11.18
CA LEU A 127 10.28 -2.98 11.29
C LEU A 127 10.35 -3.69 9.94
N PRO A 128 9.54 -3.38 8.92
CA PRO A 128 9.62 -4.07 7.64
C PRO A 128 11.01 -3.94 7.01
N MET A 129 11.57 -2.72 7.02
CA MET A 129 12.89 -2.46 6.49
C MET A 129 14.00 -3.08 7.34
N ARG A 130 13.90 -3.00 8.66
CA ARG A 130 14.86 -3.65 9.56
C ARG A 130 14.91 -5.16 9.34
N LEU A 131 13.76 -5.83 9.28
CA LEU A 131 13.69 -7.27 9.02
C LEU A 131 14.18 -7.63 7.62
N LEU A 132 13.91 -6.80 6.61
CA LEU A 132 14.45 -7.00 5.26
C LEU A 132 15.97 -6.95 5.24
N VAL A 133 16.57 -5.96 5.91
CA VAL A 133 18.03 -5.78 6.01
C VAL A 133 18.65 -6.97 6.73
N ASP A 134 18.12 -7.37 7.88
CA ASP A 134 18.60 -8.53 8.64
C ASP A 134 18.48 -9.81 7.82
N LEU A 135 17.37 -9.98 7.10
CA LEU A 135 17.13 -11.13 6.24
C LEU A 135 18.14 -11.20 5.09
N PHE A 136 18.36 -10.10 4.37
CA PHE A 136 19.33 -10.07 3.27
C PHE A 136 20.77 -10.23 3.78
N ALA A 137 21.11 -9.64 4.93
CA ALA A 137 22.41 -9.82 5.58
C ALA A 137 22.65 -11.30 5.95
N ALA A 138 21.64 -12.00 6.48
CA ALA A 138 21.71 -13.43 6.77
C ALA A 138 21.93 -14.30 5.50
N HIS A 139 21.62 -13.77 4.32
CA HIS A 139 21.87 -14.40 3.02
C HIS A 139 23.11 -13.85 2.31
N GLY A 140 24.01 -13.18 3.03
CA GLY A 140 25.27 -12.66 2.49
C GLY A 140 25.10 -11.47 1.52
N LEU A 141 23.98 -10.74 1.64
CA LEU A 141 23.67 -9.56 0.85
C LEU A 141 23.54 -8.33 1.76
N GLN A 142 24.66 -7.91 2.31
CA GLN A 142 24.75 -6.64 3.04
C GLN A 142 24.84 -5.48 2.06
N GLY A 143 24.49 -4.28 2.52
CA GLY A 143 24.62 -3.07 1.72
C GLY A 143 24.07 -1.84 2.45
N PRO A 144 24.33 -0.65 1.91
CA PRO A 144 23.82 0.59 2.50
C PRO A 144 22.30 0.67 2.33
N VAL A 145 21.65 1.28 3.32
CA VAL A 145 20.25 1.70 3.23
C VAL A 145 20.22 3.19 2.93
N HIS A 146 19.54 3.58 1.85
CA HIS A 146 19.36 4.97 1.46
C HIS A 146 17.87 5.26 1.31
N ARG A 147 17.33 6.17 2.13
CA ARG A 147 15.91 6.58 2.10
C ARG A 147 14.92 5.40 2.08
N GLY A 148 15.19 4.39 2.92
CA GLY A 148 14.36 3.19 3.01
C GLY A 148 14.59 2.15 1.92
N TRP A 149 15.63 2.29 1.09
CA TRP A 149 15.99 1.29 0.07
C TRP A 149 17.30 0.62 0.44
N LEU A 150 17.29 -0.71 0.58
CA LEU A 150 18.52 -1.48 0.74
C LEU A 150 19.16 -1.69 -0.64
N LEU A 151 20.46 -1.45 -0.77
CA LEU A 151 21.24 -1.71 -1.99
C LEU A 151 22.11 -2.96 -1.80
N PRO A 152 21.62 -4.18 -2.09
CA PRO A 152 22.31 -5.40 -1.67
C PRO A 152 23.57 -5.65 -2.50
N GLY A 153 24.71 -5.79 -1.83
CA GLY A 153 26.02 -5.90 -2.47
C GLY A 153 26.48 -4.61 -3.16
N GLU A 154 25.95 -3.46 -2.73
CA GLU A 154 26.28 -2.12 -3.29
C GLU A 154 26.01 -2.01 -4.81
N ARG A 155 25.09 -2.84 -5.32
CA ARG A 155 24.69 -2.85 -6.73
C ARG A 155 23.18 -2.86 -6.87
N LEU A 156 22.69 -2.29 -7.97
CA LEU A 156 21.29 -2.43 -8.36
C LEU A 156 20.99 -3.90 -8.75
N PRO A 157 19.72 -4.34 -8.60
CA PRO A 157 18.58 -3.57 -8.11
C PRO A 157 18.60 -3.35 -6.59
N CYS A 158 17.94 -2.28 -6.11
CA CYS A 158 17.69 -2.08 -4.68
C CYS A 158 16.36 -2.76 -4.26
N VAL A 159 16.16 -2.92 -2.96
CA VAL A 159 14.99 -3.62 -2.40
C VAL A 159 14.40 -2.88 -1.21
N THR A 160 13.07 -2.87 -1.13
CA THR A 160 12.28 -2.21 -0.08
C THR A 160 11.20 -3.16 0.43
N ALA A 161 10.85 -3.04 1.71
CA ALA A 161 9.73 -3.72 2.34
C ALA A 161 8.74 -2.70 2.88
N VAL A 162 7.46 -2.87 2.54
CA VAL A 162 6.38 -1.97 2.93
C VAL A 162 5.29 -2.77 3.64
N TRP A 163 4.85 -2.30 4.80
CA TRP A 163 3.68 -2.84 5.49
C TRP A 163 2.47 -1.93 5.25
N THR A 164 1.31 -2.53 5.00
CA THR A 164 0.05 -1.81 4.92
C THR A 164 -1.02 -2.57 5.69
N ARG A 165 -1.42 -2.01 6.85
CA ARG A 165 -2.54 -2.51 7.64
C ARG A 165 -3.82 -2.49 6.81
N ARG A 166 -4.61 -3.57 6.87
CA ARG A 166 -5.88 -3.70 6.13
C ARG A 166 -7.08 -3.66 7.07
N ASP A 167 -6.99 -4.35 8.20
CA ASP A 167 -8.00 -4.35 9.24
C ASP A 167 -7.37 -4.63 10.62
N SER A 168 -8.19 -4.91 11.64
CA SER A 168 -7.71 -5.17 13.00
C SER A 168 -6.95 -6.49 13.19
N ARG A 169 -6.93 -7.39 12.20
CA ARG A 169 -6.35 -8.74 12.29
C ARG A 169 -5.37 -9.07 11.16
N MET A 170 -5.28 -8.25 10.12
CA MET A 170 -4.38 -8.48 9.01
C MET A 170 -3.88 -7.22 8.31
N GLY A 171 -2.76 -7.38 7.61
CA GLY A 171 -2.22 -6.43 6.66
C GLY A 171 -1.49 -7.14 5.53
N ILE A 172 -0.87 -6.34 4.66
CA ILE A 172 -0.07 -6.82 3.54
C ILE A 172 1.37 -6.36 3.73
N LEU A 173 2.30 -7.31 3.73
CA LEU A 173 3.72 -7.06 3.53
C LEU A 173 4.02 -7.14 2.04
N SER A 174 4.56 -6.07 1.47
CA SER A 174 5.01 -6.03 0.08
C SER A 174 6.53 -5.88 0.03
N ILE A 175 7.19 -6.74 -0.74
CA ILE A 175 8.62 -6.68 -1.05
C ILE A 175 8.75 -6.17 -2.48
N HIS A 176 9.43 -5.03 -2.64
CA HIS A 176 9.65 -4.37 -3.92
C HIS A 176 11.12 -4.48 -4.29
N VAL A 177 11.42 -4.99 -5.48
CA VAL A 177 12.76 -4.95 -6.08
C VAL A 177 12.74 -3.92 -7.21
N HIS A 178 13.55 -2.88 -7.06
CA HIS A 178 13.58 -1.74 -7.94
C HIS A 178 14.76 -1.84 -8.93
N PHE A 179 14.43 -2.02 -10.20
CA PHE A 179 15.41 -2.07 -11.28
C PHE A 179 15.73 -0.67 -11.79
N LEU A 180 16.87 -0.53 -12.48
CA LEU A 180 17.21 0.73 -13.15
C LEU A 180 16.25 1.03 -14.31
N GLU A 181 15.87 -0.02 -15.03
CA GLU A 181 14.99 0.02 -16.19
C GLU A 181 13.96 -1.12 -16.07
N GLY A 182 12.74 -0.86 -16.55
CA GLY A 182 11.63 -1.81 -16.48
C GLY A 182 10.78 -1.70 -15.20
N PRO A 183 9.76 -2.56 -15.05
CA PRO A 183 8.87 -2.54 -13.90
C PRO A 183 9.53 -3.14 -12.66
N ASP A 184 9.13 -2.66 -11.48
CA ASP A 184 9.48 -3.28 -10.21
C ASP A 184 8.92 -4.70 -10.11
N LEU A 185 9.71 -5.61 -9.53
CA LEU A 185 9.19 -6.89 -9.06
C LEU A 185 8.56 -6.67 -7.70
N VAL A 186 7.28 -6.99 -7.57
CA VAL A 186 6.52 -6.85 -6.33
C VAL A 186 5.96 -8.20 -5.88
N GLU A 187 6.39 -8.67 -4.72
CA GLU A 187 5.81 -9.82 -4.04
C GLU A 187 5.03 -9.37 -2.80
N ALA A 188 3.79 -9.81 -2.66
CA ALA A 188 2.89 -9.40 -1.59
C ALA A 188 2.36 -10.59 -0.79
N PHE A 189 2.37 -10.46 0.53
CA PHE A 189 2.03 -11.52 1.49
C PHE A 189 1.06 -11.00 2.54
N THR A 190 -0.01 -11.77 2.79
CA THR A 190 -0.92 -11.48 3.90
C THR A 190 -0.27 -11.82 5.24
N GLY A 191 -0.04 -10.79 6.04
CA GLY A 191 0.40 -10.91 7.43
C GLY A 191 -0.80 -10.93 8.38
N LEU A 192 -0.90 -11.96 9.21
CA LEU A 192 -1.91 -12.08 10.25
C LEU A 192 -1.32 -11.68 11.61
N GLY A 193 -2.05 -10.88 12.37
CA GLY A 193 -1.63 -10.41 13.69
C GLY A 193 -2.57 -9.37 14.28
N GLU A 194 -2.69 -9.36 15.60
CA GLU A 194 -3.45 -8.33 16.32
C GLU A 194 -2.69 -7.00 16.30
N THR A 195 -1.36 -7.05 16.22
CA THR A 195 -0.49 -5.88 16.03
C THR A 195 0.15 -5.84 14.65
N ASP A 196 0.66 -4.67 14.25
CA ASP A 196 1.45 -4.52 13.02
C ASP A 196 2.73 -5.37 13.07
N GLY A 197 3.45 -5.35 14.19
CA GLY A 197 4.67 -6.15 14.36
C GLY A 197 4.44 -7.65 14.17
N GLU A 198 3.35 -8.21 14.70
CA GLU A 198 2.95 -9.60 14.47
C GLU A 198 2.62 -9.87 13.00
N GLY A 199 1.83 -8.99 12.39
CA GLY A 199 1.47 -9.08 10.98
C GLY A 199 2.68 -9.04 10.06
N ILE A 200 3.62 -8.13 10.30
CA ILE A 200 4.86 -7.97 9.55
C ILE A 200 5.70 -9.26 9.65
N ARG A 201 5.93 -9.77 10.87
CA ARG A 201 6.70 -11.02 11.07
C ARG A 201 6.03 -12.22 10.41
N ASN A 202 4.70 -12.31 10.48
CA ASN A 202 3.93 -13.35 9.79
C ASN A 202 4.06 -13.24 8.26
N GLY A 203 4.01 -12.03 7.71
CA GLY A 203 4.25 -11.77 6.29
C GLY A 203 5.65 -12.18 5.86
N PHE A 204 6.68 -11.85 6.64
CA PHE A 204 8.07 -12.25 6.36
C PHE A 204 8.26 -13.75 6.43
N ALA A 205 7.65 -14.44 7.41
CA ALA A 205 7.68 -15.90 7.46
C ALA A 205 7.13 -16.51 6.17
N ALA A 206 5.99 -16.00 5.67
CA ALA A 206 5.43 -16.44 4.39
C ALA A 206 6.35 -16.10 3.20
N PHE A 207 7.06 -14.96 3.22
CA PHE A 207 8.04 -14.65 2.18
C PHE A 207 9.23 -15.62 2.18
N ILE A 208 9.81 -15.88 3.34
CA ILE A 208 10.93 -16.79 3.56
C ILE A 208 10.58 -18.21 3.09
N GLU A 209 9.39 -18.69 3.47
CA GLU A 209 8.91 -20.04 3.15
C GLU A 209 8.63 -20.24 1.66
N GLY A 210 8.74 -19.23 0.80
CA GLY A 210 8.70 -19.57 -0.62
C GLY A 210 9.03 -18.54 -1.68
N GLY A 211 8.82 -17.24 -1.50
CA GLY A 211 9.25 -16.25 -2.50
C GLY A 211 10.75 -15.94 -2.44
N LEU A 212 11.31 -15.90 -1.23
CA LEU A 212 12.65 -15.37 -0.95
C LEU A 212 13.74 -16.00 -1.81
N HIS A 213 13.91 -17.31 -1.72
CA HIS A 213 15.04 -17.98 -2.35
C HIS A 213 14.98 -17.95 -3.89
N ALA A 214 13.77 -17.90 -4.45
CA ALA A 214 13.59 -17.71 -5.88
C ALA A 214 14.03 -16.30 -6.33
N VAL A 215 13.61 -15.28 -5.57
CA VAL A 215 14.03 -13.88 -5.78
C VAL A 215 15.54 -13.71 -5.64
N LEU A 216 16.13 -14.23 -4.55
CA LEU A 216 17.56 -14.15 -4.27
C LEU A 216 18.42 -14.84 -5.35
N GLY A 217 18.02 -16.03 -5.78
CA GLY A 217 18.74 -16.80 -6.79
C GLY A 217 18.68 -16.14 -8.17
N ALA A 218 17.50 -15.67 -8.58
CA ALA A 218 17.31 -15.07 -9.90
C ALA A 218 18.01 -13.72 -10.04
N ILE A 219 17.95 -12.87 -9.01
CA ILE A 219 18.40 -11.47 -9.10
C ILE A 219 19.83 -11.29 -8.61
N TRP A 220 20.18 -11.87 -7.45
CA TRP A 220 21.47 -11.63 -6.81
C TRP A 220 22.43 -12.82 -6.88
N GLU A 221 22.08 -13.88 -7.62
CA GLU A 221 22.89 -15.09 -7.79
C GLU A 221 23.30 -15.73 -6.45
N ARG A 222 22.47 -15.57 -5.42
CA ARG A 222 22.72 -16.19 -4.12
C ARG A 222 22.05 -17.54 -4.04
N ALA A 223 22.86 -18.58 -3.84
CA ALA A 223 22.39 -19.91 -3.52
C ALA A 223 21.81 -19.92 -2.10
N GLY A 224 20.50 -20.02 -1.99
CA GLY A 224 19.83 -20.37 -0.73
C GLY A 224 19.80 -21.89 -0.51
N PRO A 225 19.32 -22.36 0.66
CA PRO A 225 19.03 -23.77 0.89
C PRO A 225 17.87 -24.26 0.01
N HIS A 226 18.15 -24.65 -1.23
CA HIS A 226 17.21 -25.18 -2.21
C HIS A 226 16.00 -24.24 -2.56
N PRO A 227 15.39 -24.41 -3.74
CA PRO A 227 15.83 -25.24 -4.86
C PRO A 227 16.88 -24.55 -5.73
N TRP A 228 17.80 -25.35 -6.26
CA TRP A 228 18.69 -24.94 -7.34
C TRP A 228 17.88 -24.59 -8.59
N PRO A 229 18.37 -23.67 -9.45
CA PRO A 229 17.69 -23.34 -10.68
C PRO A 229 17.51 -24.58 -11.55
N GLN A 230 16.29 -24.78 -12.04
CA GLN A 230 15.98 -25.80 -13.04
C GLN A 230 16.33 -25.27 -14.42
N GLN A 231 16.83 -26.12 -15.31
CA GLN A 231 17.14 -25.75 -16.69
C GLN A 231 15.94 -26.05 -17.58
N TRP A 232 15.35 -25.00 -18.15
CA TRP A 232 14.16 -25.10 -19.02
C TRP A 232 14.50 -24.51 -20.40
N ARG A 233 13.76 -24.96 -21.41
CA ARG A 233 13.80 -24.36 -22.75
C ARG A 233 12.48 -23.64 -22.98
N ILE A 234 12.52 -22.31 -23.03
CA ILE A 234 11.34 -21.46 -23.19
C ILE A 234 11.42 -20.78 -24.56
N GLY A 235 10.48 -21.08 -25.43
CA GLY A 235 10.57 -20.75 -26.84
C GLY A 235 11.83 -21.34 -27.48
N LYS A 236 12.79 -20.47 -27.80
CA LYS A 236 14.10 -20.86 -28.37
C LYS A 236 15.28 -20.64 -27.40
N GLN A 237 15.01 -20.14 -26.20
CA GLN A 237 16.03 -19.73 -25.23
C GLN A 237 16.22 -20.80 -24.16
N ASP A 238 17.46 -20.98 -23.71
CA ASP A 238 17.78 -21.80 -22.54
C ASP A 238 17.75 -20.91 -21.30
N CYS A 239 16.95 -21.29 -20.31
CA CYS A 239 16.62 -20.46 -19.16
C CYS A 239 16.84 -21.19 -17.84
N GLU A 240 17.22 -20.43 -16.82
CA GLU A 240 17.23 -20.85 -15.43
C GLU A 240 15.91 -20.49 -14.77
N VAL A 241 15.28 -21.48 -14.14
CA VAL A 241 13.99 -21.30 -13.46
C VAL A 241 14.16 -21.52 -11.96
N PHE A 242 13.95 -20.45 -11.22
CA PHE A 242 13.98 -20.38 -9.77
C PHE A 242 12.56 -20.45 -9.24
N ALA A 243 12.12 -21.64 -8.84
CA ALA A 243 10.74 -21.88 -8.45
C ALA A 243 10.61 -22.03 -6.94
N GLY A 244 9.89 -21.13 -6.28
CA GLY A 244 9.51 -21.31 -4.89
C GLY A 244 8.66 -22.58 -4.69
N PRO A 245 8.61 -23.14 -3.47
CA PRO A 245 7.65 -24.17 -3.13
C PRO A 245 6.21 -23.65 -3.27
N TRP A 246 5.27 -24.57 -3.44
CA TRP A 246 3.86 -24.27 -3.26
C TRP A 246 3.59 -23.97 -1.78
N GLN A 247 3.05 -22.79 -1.51
CA GLN A 247 2.63 -22.39 -0.17
C GLN A 247 1.13 -22.57 -0.04
N ALA A 248 0.72 -23.39 0.92
CA ALA A 248 -0.68 -23.55 1.28
C ALA A 248 -0.97 -22.82 2.59
N ARG A 249 -2.13 -22.18 2.70
CA ARG A 249 -2.65 -21.64 3.95
C ARG A 249 -4.08 -22.11 4.14
N GLY A 250 -4.46 -22.54 5.35
CA GLY A 250 -5.78 -23.08 5.63
C GLY A 250 -5.94 -24.53 5.16
N GLY A 251 -7.13 -24.88 4.68
CA GLY A 251 -7.44 -26.22 4.20
C GLY A 251 -6.68 -26.57 2.91
N ARG A 252 -6.54 -27.88 2.65
CA ARG A 252 -5.80 -28.39 1.49
C ARG A 252 -6.55 -28.08 0.19
N LEU A 253 -5.88 -27.38 -0.73
CA LEU A 253 -6.29 -27.25 -2.13
C LEU A 253 -5.41 -28.14 -2.99
N HIS A 254 -6.01 -28.74 -4.02
CA HIS A 254 -5.26 -29.59 -4.92
C HIS A 254 -5.86 -29.57 -6.34
N ALA A 255 -4.97 -29.60 -7.32
CA ALA A 255 -5.30 -29.81 -8.73
C ALA A 255 -4.26 -30.74 -9.35
N CYS A 256 -4.71 -31.88 -9.87
CA CYS A 256 -3.82 -32.86 -10.48
C CYS A 256 -3.11 -32.28 -11.73
N GLY A 257 -1.81 -32.51 -11.84
CA GLY A 257 -1.00 -32.08 -12.99
C GLY A 257 -0.77 -30.57 -13.10
N LEU A 258 -1.02 -29.81 -12.03
CA LEU A 258 -0.91 -28.35 -12.04
C LEU A 258 0.49 -27.86 -12.46
N ASP A 259 1.56 -28.44 -11.89
CA ASP A 259 2.94 -28.06 -12.21
C ASP A 259 3.28 -28.27 -13.68
N ALA A 260 2.87 -29.41 -14.25
CA ALA A 260 3.11 -29.73 -15.67
C ALA A 260 2.35 -28.77 -16.60
N ALA A 261 1.10 -28.42 -16.25
CA ALA A 261 0.30 -27.49 -17.03
C ALA A 261 0.85 -26.05 -16.97
N ILE A 262 1.28 -25.59 -15.80
CA ILE A 262 1.95 -24.29 -15.63
C ILE A 262 3.24 -24.25 -16.45
N ARG A 263 4.08 -25.29 -16.33
CA ARG A 263 5.32 -25.38 -17.09
C ARG A 263 5.06 -25.30 -18.59
N ALA A 264 4.13 -26.10 -19.12
CA ALA A 264 3.80 -26.09 -20.54
C ALA A 264 3.33 -24.70 -21.03
N ALA A 265 2.57 -23.97 -20.20
CA ALA A 265 2.14 -22.62 -20.53
C ALA A 265 3.30 -21.61 -20.53
N ILE A 266 4.26 -21.74 -19.60
CA ILE A 266 5.47 -20.89 -19.53
C ILE A 266 6.41 -21.19 -20.71
N GLU A 267 6.62 -22.46 -21.07
CA GLU A 267 7.57 -22.89 -22.11
C GLU A 267 7.27 -22.31 -23.51
N VAL A 268 6.04 -21.85 -23.75
CA VAL A 268 5.64 -21.22 -25.01
C VAL A 268 5.55 -19.69 -24.94
N GLN A 269 5.86 -19.08 -23.80
CA GLN A 269 5.76 -17.63 -23.64
C GLN A 269 6.88 -16.89 -24.37
N PRO A 270 6.58 -15.73 -24.98
CA PRO A 270 7.61 -14.80 -25.40
C PRO A 270 8.30 -14.21 -24.17
N LEU A 271 9.62 -14.28 -24.15
CA LEU A 271 10.47 -13.62 -23.17
C LEU A 271 11.09 -12.39 -23.85
N GLU A 272 10.71 -11.22 -23.35
CA GLU A 272 11.05 -9.90 -23.90
C GLU A 272 12.25 -9.26 -23.16
N SER A 273 12.61 -9.82 -22.00
CA SER A 273 13.74 -9.38 -21.17
C SER A 273 14.49 -10.59 -20.59
N ASP A 274 15.69 -10.33 -20.07
CA ASP A 274 16.56 -11.37 -19.49
C ASP A 274 15.99 -11.97 -18.20
N LEU A 275 15.09 -11.25 -17.53
CA LEU A 275 14.40 -11.68 -16.32
C LEU A 275 12.89 -11.53 -16.50
N HIS A 276 12.15 -12.56 -16.12
CA HIS A 276 10.71 -12.58 -16.01
C HIS A 276 10.29 -13.27 -14.71
N TRP A 277 9.10 -12.97 -14.20
CA TRP A 277 8.56 -13.68 -13.04
C TRP A 277 7.07 -13.96 -13.18
N PHE A 278 6.66 -15.06 -12.56
CA PHE A 278 5.33 -15.60 -12.61
C PHE A 278 4.80 -15.81 -11.21
N ARG A 279 3.55 -15.40 -10.98
CA ARG A 279 2.83 -15.65 -9.73
C ARG A 279 1.55 -16.39 -10.03
N PHE A 280 1.27 -17.42 -9.24
CA PHE A 280 0.01 -18.14 -9.25
C PHE A 280 -0.60 -18.09 -7.87
N PHE A 281 -1.88 -17.75 -7.79
CA PHE A 281 -2.61 -17.74 -6.54
C PHE A 281 -4.02 -18.28 -6.77
N VAL A 282 -4.42 -19.20 -5.89
CA VAL A 282 -5.76 -19.77 -5.83
C VAL A 282 -6.23 -19.68 -4.39
N ALA A 283 -7.42 -19.14 -4.17
CA ALA A 283 -8.06 -19.16 -2.87
C ALA A 283 -9.52 -19.59 -3.01
N HIS A 284 -10.00 -20.26 -1.97
CA HIS A 284 -11.40 -20.61 -1.82
C HIS A 284 -11.89 -20.24 -0.43
N PHE A 285 -13.03 -19.57 -0.36
CA PHE A 285 -13.69 -19.24 0.89
C PHE A 285 -15.19 -19.07 0.66
N ASN A 286 -16.02 -19.72 1.49
CA ASN A 286 -17.48 -19.59 1.46
C ASN A 286 -18.09 -19.75 0.05
N GLY A 287 -17.63 -20.72 -0.73
CA GLY A 287 -18.15 -20.98 -2.08
C GLY A 287 -17.61 -20.04 -3.16
N GLN A 288 -16.82 -19.03 -2.80
CA GLN A 288 -16.16 -18.13 -3.74
C GLN A 288 -14.73 -18.59 -3.99
N THR A 289 -14.34 -18.59 -5.27
CA THR A 289 -12.98 -18.96 -5.71
C THR A 289 -12.33 -17.76 -6.37
N THR A 290 -11.13 -17.42 -5.91
CA THR A 290 -10.24 -16.43 -6.53
C THR A 290 -9.13 -17.17 -7.25
N LEU A 291 -8.92 -16.85 -8.53
CA LEU A 291 -7.83 -17.35 -9.34
C LEU A 291 -7.03 -16.17 -9.87
N GLU A 292 -5.71 -16.24 -9.76
CA GLU A 292 -4.80 -15.22 -10.27
C GLU A 292 -3.58 -15.91 -10.88
N ALA A 293 -3.22 -15.45 -12.07
CA ALA A 293 -1.93 -15.73 -12.69
C ALA A 293 -1.36 -14.40 -13.19
N LEU A 294 -0.12 -14.10 -12.80
CA LEU A 294 0.59 -12.90 -13.23
C LEU A 294 1.88 -13.27 -13.95
N LYS A 295 2.27 -12.42 -14.90
CA LYS A 295 3.58 -12.36 -15.53
C LYS A 295 4.09 -10.93 -15.36
N ASP A 296 5.26 -10.76 -14.77
CA ASP A 296 5.89 -9.46 -14.53
C ASP A 296 4.98 -8.47 -13.79
N ASN A 297 4.29 -8.99 -12.76
CA ASN A 297 3.25 -8.29 -11.98
C ASN A 297 2.00 -7.82 -12.77
N GLN A 298 1.86 -8.20 -14.05
CA GLN A 298 0.68 -7.94 -14.87
C GLN A 298 -0.21 -9.18 -14.98
N PRO A 299 -1.55 -9.03 -15.10
CA PRO A 299 -2.46 -10.15 -15.36
C PRO A 299 -2.00 -10.97 -16.58
N TRP A 300 -1.95 -12.30 -16.42
CA TRP A 300 -1.51 -13.22 -17.46
C TRP A 300 -2.64 -14.18 -17.86
N PRO A 301 -3.37 -13.88 -18.96
CA PRO A 301 -4.55 -14.64 -19.37
C PRO A 301 -4.30 -16.13 -19.62
N GLU A 302 -3.17 -16.49 -20.22
CA GLU A 302 -2.82 -17.88 -20.52
C GLU A 302 -2.61 -18.68 -19.22
N GLY A 303 -1.90 -18.10 -18.25
CA GLY A 303 -1.75 -18.69 -16.93
C GLY A 303 -3.08 -18.81 -16.19
N LEU A 304 -3.95 -17.81 -16.30
CA LEU A 304 -5.28 -17.85 -15.69
C LEU A 304 -6.14 -18.96 -16.30
N SER A 305 -6.07 -19.13 -17.62
CA SER A 305 -6.73 -20.23 -18.34
C SER A 305 -6.26 -21.61 -17.86
N VAL A 306 -4.96 -21.76 -17.57
CA VAL A 306 -4.43 -22.98 -16.94
C VAL A 306 -5.16 -23.26 -15.63
N LEU A 307 -5.23 -22.28 -14.72
CA LEU A 307 -5.88 -22.44 -13.43
C LEU A 307 -7.38 -22.75 -13.55
N GLN A 308 -8.09 -22.07 -14.46
CA GLN A 308 -9.52 -22.24 -14.70
C GLN A 308 -9.86 -23.61 -15.29
N SER A 309 -8.99 -24.17 -16.14
CA SER A 309 -9.22 -25.47 -16.78
C SER A 309 -9.04 -26.66 -15.83
N ARG A 310 -8.48 -26.46 -14.63
CA ARG A 310 -8.22 -27.55 -13.68
C ARG A 310 -9.48 -27.94 -12.91
N LYS A 311 -9.59 -29.24 -12.62
CA LYS A 311 -10.54 -29.74 -11.62
C LYS A 311 -9.93 -29.57 -10.23
N TRP A 312 -10.41 -28.56 -9.50
CA TRP A 312 -9.97 -28.26 -8.15
C TRP A 312 -10.73 -29.05 -7.09
N GLU A 313 -9.99 -29.56 -6.11
CA GLU A 313 -10.52 -30.08 -4.85
C GLU A 313 -10.34 -28.99 -3.79
N PHE A 314 -11.46 -28.38 -3.36
CA PHE A 314 -11.47 -27.30 -2.38
C PHE A 314 -11.79 -27.83 -0.97
N PRO A 315 -11.22 -27.22 0.09
CA PRO A 315 -11.59 -27.54 1.46
C PRO A 315 -12.99 -26.99 1.80
N GLN A 316 -13.61 -27.48 2.88
CA GLN A 316 -14.88 -26.94 3.38
C GLN A 316 -14.75 -25.51 3.93
N GLY A 317 -13.57 -25.14 4.44
CA GLY A 317 -13.28 -23.80 4.98
C GLY A 317 -12.41 -22.96 4.05
N TYR A 318 -11.75 -21.95 4.60
CA TYR A 318 -10.74 -21.21 3.87
C TYR A 318 -9.58 -22.12 3.47
N GLY A 319 -9.13 -22.00 2.23
CA GLY A 319 -7.79 -22.41 1.87
C GLY A 319 -7.25 -21.60 0.70
N SER A 320 -5.94 -21.44 0.66
CA SER A 320 -5.23 -20.86 -0.48
C SER A 320 -3.98 -21.64 -0.82
N LEU A 321 -3.57 -21.50 -2.07
CA LEU A 321 -2.38 -22.10 -2.65
C LEU A 321 -1.70 -21.03 -3.52
N ARG A 322 -0.42 -20.76 -3.26
CA ARG A 322 0.35 -19.77 -4.01
C ARG A 322 1.73 -20.26 -4.39
N ARG A 323 2.26 -19.74 -5.49
CA ARG A 323 3.64 -19.97 -5.91
C ARG A 323 4.17 -18.79 -6.69
N PHE A 324 5.43 -18.47 -6.41
CA PHE A 324 6.24 -17.53 -7.17
C PHE A 324 7.35 -18.29 -7.92
N MET A 325 7.63 -17.87 -9.15
CA MET A 325 8.69 -18.42 -9.98
C MET A 325 9.38 -17.28 -10.71
N ALA A 326 10.71 -17.29 -10.77
CA ALA A 326 11.49 -16.39 -11.60
C ALA A 326 12.20 -17.18 -12.70
N VAL A 327 12.25 -16.59 -13.89
CA VAL A 327 12.88 -17.13 -15.09
C VAL A 327 13.95 -16.16 -15.53
N ARG A 328 15.18 -16.64 -15.62
CA ARG A 328 16.32 -15.86 -16.10
C ARG A 328 16.90 -16.50 -17.36
N GLN A 329 17.05 -15.74 -18.43
CA GLN A 329 17.71 -16.20 -19.64
C GLN A 329 19.21 -16.42 -19.34
N ARG A 330 19.79 -17.52 -19.84
CA ARG A 330 21.24 -17.68 -19.82
C ARG A 330 21.83 -16.88 -20.98
N GLY A 331 22.66 -15.89 -20.64
CA GLY A 331 23.50 -15.16 -21.59
C GLY A 331 24.59 -16.03 -22.21
#